data_AF-A0AB33JQS4-F1
#
_entry.id   AF-A0AB33JQS4-F1
#
_cell.length_a   1.000
_cell.length_b   1.000
_cell.length_c   1.000
_cell.angle_alpha   90.00
_cell.angle_beta   90.00
_cell.angle_gamma   90.00
#
_symmetry.space_group_name_H-M   'P 1'
#
loop_
_entity.id
_entity.type
_entity.pdbx_description
1 polymer ?
#
loop_
_entity_poly.entity_id
_entity_poly.type
_entity_poly.pdbx_seq_one_letter_code
_entity_poly.pdbx_strand_id
1 'polypeptide(L)'
;MPPLKEWTGRIRAGYKRTYADLGLTDGQSATEFLAAYAVHKDVGIDPVRADALVLAGLYKSIYKGGIGKWADSARHLDDQTWQTKVAATWSYRPEIRFHIIAAARIAAHRRLRKTFQLTGRAPFAVNVDSYLYAADAPNPLELLPVKDDGTPVPGALRLGIAPGSHKHESSIPLQAVLEAMGRREHPSKLTHQYATDGTPVDQEPAGTGHDEEGGN
;
A
#
# COMPACT_ATOMS: atom_id res chain seq x y z
N MET A 1 5.83 12.33 22.01
CA MET A 1 4.72 12.88 22.83
C MET A 1 3.69 11.79 23.12
N PRO A 2 3.37 11.52 24.41
CA PRO A 2 2.45 10.45 24.82
C PRO A 2 1.02 10.51 24.22
N PRO A 3 0.35 11.68 24.08
CA PRO A 3 -1.01 11.76 23.54
C PRO A 3 -1.12 11.31 22.07
N LEU A 4 -0.11 11.64 21.25
CA LEU A 4 -0.05 11.21 19.85
C LEU A 4 0.12 9.69 19.72
N LYS A 5 0.83 9.06 20.66
CA LYS A 5 1.02 7.61 20.67
C LYS A 5 -0.30 6.89 20.92
N GLU A 6 -1.09 7.35 21.89
CA GLU A 6 -2.38 6.75 22.20
C GLU A 6 -3.39 6.93 21.05
N TRP A 7 -3.49 8.15 20.52
CA TRP A 7 -4.34 8.45 19.36
C TRP A 7 -3.98 7.58 18.15
N THR A 8 -2.69 7.48 17.82
CA THR A 8 -2.21 6.62 16.72
C THR A 8 -2.54 5.14 16.98
N GLY A 9 -2.46 4.70 18.23
CA GLY A 9 -2.84 3.35 18.64
C GLY A 9 -4.33 3.06 18.39
N ARG A 10 -5.22 3.98 18.79
CA ARG A 10 -6.67 3.84 18.60
C ARG A 10 -7.06 3.81 17.12
N ILE A 11 -6.49 4.70 16.33
CA ILE A 11 -6.71 4.76 14.87
C ILE A 11 -6.22 3.47 14.20
N ARG A 12 -5.03 2.99 14.56
CA ARG A 12 -4.51 1.69 14.07
C ARG A 12 -5.40 0.52 14.47
N ALA A 13 -5.93 0.52 15.70
CA ALA A 13 -6.83 -0.53 16.16
C ALA A 13 -8.16 -0.52 15.39
N GLY A 14 -8.71 0.67 15.12
CA GLY A 14 -9.88 0.83 14.24
C GLY A 14 -9.64 0.27 12.84
N TYR A 15 -8.54 0.68 12.21
CA TYR A 15 -8.12 0.17 10.91
C TYR A 15 -8.04 -1.37 10.86
N LYS A 16 -7.46 -1.99 11.89
CA LYS A 16 -7.35 -3.46 11.96
C LYS A 16 -8.70 -4.15 12.12
N ARG A 17 -9.62 -3.59 12.92
CA ARG A 17 -10.98 -4.12 13.06
C ARG A 17 -11.72 -4.06 11.73
N THR A 18 -11.66 -2.92 11.05
CA THR A 18 -12.25 -2.76 9.72
C THR A 18 -11.72 -3.78 8.71
N TYR A 19 -10.41 -4.04 8.69
CA TYR A 19 -9.86 -5.06 7.81
C TYR A 19 -10.22 -6.50 8.23
N ALA A 20 -10.47 -6.74 9.53
CA ALA A 20 -10.91 -8.04 10.02
C ALA A 20 -12.29 -8.42 9.45
N ASP A 21 -13.20 -7.45 9.30
CA ASP A 21 -14.49 -7.64 8.64
C ASP A 21 -14.32 -8.04 7.16
N LEU A 22 -13.20 -7.67 6.54
CA LEU A 22 -12.81 -8.08 5.18
C LEU A 22 -12.00 -9.39 5.13
N GLY A 23 -11.88 -10.10 6.27
CA GLY A 23 -11.16 -11.37 6.37
C GLY A 23 -9.64 -11.23 6.56
N LEU A 24 -9.13 -10.02 6.82
CA LEU A 24 -7.71 -9.72 6.95
C LEU A 24 -7.36 -9.39 8.40
N THR A 25 -6.62 -10.28 9.06
CA THR A 25 -6.27 -10.18 10.49
C THR A 25 -4.76 -10.30 10.70
N ASP A 26 -4.28 -9.81 11.85
CA ASP A 26 -2.89 -10.04 12.24
C ASP A 26 -2.68 -11.52 12.58
N GLY A 27 -1.52 -12.07 12.23
CA GLY A 27 -1.13 -13.44 12.58
C GLY A 27 -1.54 -14.51 11.57
N GLN A 28 -2.29 -14.14 10.52
CA GLN A 28 -2.52 -15.04 9.38
C GLN A 28 -1.19 -15.49 8.79
N SER A 29 -1.15 -16.76 8.39
CA SER A 29 -0.08 -17.26 7.52
C SER A 29 -0.09 -16.51 6.19
N ALA A 30 1.02 -16.56 5.46
CA ALA A 30 1.12 -15.90 4.16
C ALA A 30 0.05 -16.39 3.17
N THR A 31 -0.23 -17.70 3.16
CA THR A 31 -1.23 -18.31 2.29
C THR A 31 -2.65 -17.86 2.65
N GLU A 32 -3.02 -17.87 3.93
CA GLU A 32 -4.33 -17.39 4.39
C GLU A 32 -4.52 -15.91 4.05
N PHE A 33 -3.48 -15.09 4.27
CA PHE A 33 -3.52 -13.68 3.93
C PHE A 33 -3.72 -13.47 2.42
N LEU A 34 -3.00 -14.19 1.57
CA LEU A 34 -3.14 -14.06 0.11
C LEU A 34 -4.54 -14.47 -0.36
N ALA A 35 -5.07 -15.58 0.17
CA ALA A 35 -6.43 -16.03 -0.15
C ALA A 35 -7.49 -14.99 0.26
N ALA A 36 -7.39 -14.44 1.48
CA ALA A 36 -8.27 -13.37 1.94
C ALA A 36 -8.10 -12.09 1.11
N TYR A 37 -6.86 -11.71 0.79
CA TYR A 37 -6.56 -10.50 0.04
C TYR A 37 -7.00 -10.58 -1.43
N ALA A 38 -7.09 -11.77 -2.03
CA ALA A 38 -7.60 -11.92 -3.39
C ALA A 38 -9.08 -11.49 -3.50
N VAL A 39 -9.88 -11.76 -2.46
CA VAL A 39 -11.35 -11.55 -2.47
C VAL A 39 -11.82 -10.44 -1.53
N HIS A 40 -10.92 -9.70 -0.87
CA HIS A 40 -11.31 -8.73 0.17
C HIS A 40 -12.17 -7.57 -0.35
N LYS A 41 -12.14 -7.31 -1.66
CA LYS A 41 -12.98 -6.28 -2.30
C LYS A 41 -14.31 -6.83 -2.81
N ASP A 42 -14.47 -8.14 -2.87
CA ASP A 42 -15.67 -8.81 -3.35
C ASP A 42 -16.65 -8.93 -2.18
N VAL A 43 -17.27 -7.79 -1.84
CA VAL A 43 -18.14 -7.66 -0.66
C VAL A 43 -19.57 -8.14 -0.90
N GLY A 44 -19.94 -8.38 -2.18
CA GLY A 44 -21.28 -8.83 -2.55
C GLY A 44 -22.37 -7.88 -2.03
N ILE A 45 -23.41 -8.45 -1.42
CA ILE A 45 -24.52 -7.70 -0.79
C ILE A 45 -24.36 -7.57 0.74
N ASP A 46 -23.21 -7.95 1.30
CA ASP A 46 -22.96 -7.89 2.74
C ASP A 46 -22.73 -6.43 3.18
N PRO A 47 -23.65 -5.81 3.93
CA PRO A 47 -23.54 -4.41 4.32
C PRO A 47 -22.34 -4.15 5.23
N VAL A 48 -21.97 -5.11 6.09
CA VAL A 48 -20.84 -4.96 7.02
C VAL A 48 -19.53 -4.90 6.23
N ARG A 49 -19.38 -5.78 5.24
CA ARG A 49 -18.19 -5.80 4.38
C ARG A 49 -18.14 -4.59 3.46
N ALA A 50 -19.28 -4.14 2.94
CA ALA A 50 -19.36 -2.92 2.15
C ALA A 50 -18.91 -1.69 2.98
N ASP A 51 -19.45 -1.52 4.19
CA ASP A 51 -19.05 -0.45 5.11
C ASP A 51 -17.57 -0.55 5.47
N ALA A 52 -17.07 -1.76 5.73
CA ALA A 52 -15.66 -1.98 6.03
C ALA A 52 -14.74 -1.58 4.88
N LEU A 53 -15.12 -1.88 3.63
CA LEU A 53 -14.37 -1.47 2.44
C LEU A 53 -14.34 0.06 2.31
N VAL A 54 -15.47 0.73 2.54
CA VAL A 54 -15.56 2.20 2.54
C VAL A 54 -14.67 2.80 3.63
N LEU A 55 -14.76 2.31 4.87
CA LEU A 55 -13.96 2.80 5.99
C LEU A 55 -12.46 2.58 5.78
N ALA A 56 -12.06 1.42 5.25
CA ALA A 56 -10.68 1.14 4.88
C ALA A 56 -10.16 2.09 3.80
N GLY A 57 -11.00 2.41 2.81
CA GLY A 57 -10.74 3.38 1.77
C GLY A 57 -10.55 4.80 2.33
N LEU A 58 -11.48 5.26 3.16
CA LEU A 58 -11.42 6.57 3.83
C LEU A 58 -10.15 6.71 4.67
N TYR A 59 -9.83 5.69 5.47
CA TYR A 59 -8.57 5.66 6.22
C TYR A 59 -7.35 5.86 5.31
N LYS A 60 -7.30 5.14 4.19
CA LYS A 60 -6.19 5.25 3.21
C LYS A 60 -6.14 6.65 2.61
N SER A 61 -7.28 7.25 2.27
CA SER A 61 -7.37 8.61 1.72
C SER A 61 -6.87 9.67 2.71
N ILE A 62 -7.22 9.54 3.99
CA ILE A 62 -6.74 10.41 5.07
C ILE A 62 -5.22 10.28 5.23
N TYR A 63 -4.72 9.04 5.29
CA TYR A 63 -3.31 8.79 5.58
C TYR A 63 -2.37 9.09 4.39
N LYS A 64 -2.76 8.72 3.16
CA LYS A 64 -1.96 8.97 1.95
C LYS A 64 -2.08 10.42 1.46
N GLY A 65 -3.29 10.99 1.45
CA GLY A 65 -3.52 12.36 1.04
C GLY A 65 -2.95 13.37 2.02
N GLY A 66 -3.25 13.18 3.31
CA GLY A 66 -2.81 14.07 4.38
C GLY A 66 -3.28 15.51 4.23
N ILE A 67 -2.92 16.34 5.20
CA ILE A 67 -3.31 17.76 5.27
C ILE A 67 -2.83 18.54 4.04
N GLY A 68 -1.65 18.21 3.49
CA GLY A 68 -1.10 18.90 2.31
C GLY A 68 -1.97 18.74 1.06
N LYS A 69 -2.29 17.50 0.69
CA LYS A 69 -3.15 17.24 -0.48
C LYS A 69 -4.56 17.77 -0.27
N TRP A 70 -5.09 17.68 0.95
CA TRP A 70 -6.41 18.23 1.23
C TRP A 70 -6.46 19.76 1.22
N ALA A 71 -5.43 20.43 1.74
CA ALA A 71 -5.33 21.89 1.64
C ALA A 71 -5.21 22.33 0.18
N ASP A 72 -4.51 21.55 -0.64
CA ASP A 72 -4.40 21.78 -2.08
C ASP A 72 -5.76 21.58 -2.78
N SER A 73 -6.38 20.40 -2.63
CA SER A 73 -7.72 20.11 -3.17
C SER A 73 -8.79 21.11 -2.71
N ALA A 74 -8.71 21.61 -1.47
CA ALA A 74 -9.67 22.56 -0.92
C ALA A 74 -9.63 23.93 -1.62
N ARG A 75 -8.52 24.34 -2.26
CA ARG A 75 -8.44 25.59 -3.04
C ARG A 75 -9.34 25.56 -4.28
N HIS A 76 -9.75 24.37 -4.71
CA HIS A 76 -10.55 24.16 -5.91
C HIS A 76 -12.03 23.93 -5.60
N LEU A 77 -12.44 23.99 -4.32
CA LEU A 77 -13.84 23.86 -3.90
C LEU A 77 -14.50 25.24 -3.79
N ASP A 78 -15.71 25.39 -4.31
CA ASP A 78 -16.52 26.61 -4.15
C ASP A 78 -17.24 26.66 -2.78
N ASP A 79 -16.46 26.58 -1.70
CA ASP A 79 -16.94 26.72 -0.31
C ASP A 79 -16.02 27.66 0.48
N GLN A 80 -16.34 28.95 0.45
CA GLN A 80 -15.59 29.98 1.16
C GLN A 80 -15.55 29.79 2.69
N THR A 81 -16.58 29.15 3.27
CA THR A 81 -16.63 28.91 4.71
C THR A 81 -15.62 27.84 5.11
N TRP A 82 -15.58 26.74 4.37
CA TRP A 82 -14.60 25.68 4.55
C TRP A 82 -13.17 26.18 4.32
N GLN A 83 -12.94 26.94 3.25
CA GLN A 83 -11.61 27.51 2.95
C GLN A 83 -11.10 28.40 4.09
N THR A 84 -11.94 29.31 4.59
CA THR A 84 -11.53 30.31 5.59
C THR A 84 -11.42 29.75 7.00
N LYS A 85 -12.34 28.85 7.41
CA LYS A 85 -12.40 28.37 8.80
C LYS A 85 -11.63 27.08 9.05
N VAL A 86 -11.46 26.25 8.02
CA VAL A 86 -10.84 24.93 8.16
C VAL A 86 -9.52 24.87 7.42
N ALA A 87 -9.52 25.02 6.09
CA ALA A 87 -8.30 24.86 5.29
C ALA A 87 -7.23 25.91 5.65
N ALA A 88 -7.61 27.16 5.91
CA ALA A 88 -6.67 28.22 6.32
C ALA A 88 -6.01 27.97 7.69
N THR A 89 -6.60 27.12 8.54
CA THR A 89 -6.01 26.76 9.85
C THR A 89 -4.98 25.65 9.76
N TRP A 90 -4.86 25.01 8.60
CA TRP A 90 -3.99 23.87 8.40
C TRP A 90 -2.59 24.32 8.03
N SER A 91 -1.59 23.89 8.81
CA SER A 91 -0.18 24.07 8.48
C SER A 91 0.38 22.80 7.84
N TYR A 92 0.66 22.85 6.54
CA TYR A 92 1.42 21.80 5.88
C TYR A 92 2.92 21.98 6.16
N ARG A 93 3.56 20.92 6.67
CA ARG A 93 4.98 20.89 7.06
C ARG A 93 5.74 19.89 6.16
N PRO A 94 6.16 20.29 4.96
CA PRO A 94 6.81 19.39 3.99
C PRO A 94 8.09 18.74 4.53
N GLU A 95 8.81 19.43 5.41
CA GLU A 95 10.00 18.91 6.08
C GLU A 95 9.67 17.72 7.00
N ILE A 96 8.51 17.72 7.67
CA ILE A 96 8.07 16.58 8.49
C ILE A 96 7.74 15.39 7.58
N ARG A 97 7.04 15.65 6.47
CA ARG A 97 6.74 14.61 5.46
C ARG A 97 8.01 14.00 4.91
N PHE A 98 9.02 14.82 4.58
CA PHE A 98 10.33 14.35 4.13
C PHE A 98 10.98 13.41 5.15
N HIS A 99 11.03 13.79 6.43
CA HIS A 99 11.60 12.95 7.48
C HIS A 99 10.88 11.61 7.63
N ILE A 100 9.54 11.62 7.55
CA ILE A 100 8.72 10.39 7.62
C ILE A 100 9.01 9.47 6.42
N ILE A 101 9.05 10.01 5.20
CA ILE A 101 9.35 9.25 3.99
C ILE A 101 10.79 8.71 4.05
N ALA A 102 11.76 9.52 4.47
CA ALA A 102 13.14 9.09 4.62
C ALA A 102 13.27 7.93 5.63
N ALA A 103 12.62 8.03 6.80
CA ALA A 103 12.59 6.96 7.78
C ALA A 103 11.93 5.68 7.24
N ALA A 104 10.81 5.82 6.52
CA ALA A 104 10.12 4.69 5.89
C ALA A 104 11.00 4.00 4.83
N ARG A 105 11.70 4.76 3.99
CA ARG A 105 12.64 4.24 2.98
C ARG A 105 13.84 3.55 3.61
N ILE A 106 14.44 4.12 4.66
CA ILE A 106 15.52 3.46 5.40
C ILE A 106 15.04 2.12 5.97
N ALA A 107 13.85 2.10 6.59
CA ALA A 107 13.28 0.87 7.13
C ALA A 107 12.98 -0.16 6.02
N ALA A 108 12.50 0.28 4.87
CA ALA A 108 12.30 -0.57 3.69
C ALA A 108 13.60 -1.18 3.20
N HIS A 109 14.63 -0.39 2.91
CA HIS A 109 15.93 -0.90 2.45
C HIS A 109 16.59 -1.86 3.47
N ARG A 110 16.42 -1.61 4.78
CA ARG A 110 16.85 -2.58 5.81
C ARG A 110 16.12 -3.93 5.67
N ARG A 111 14.81 -3.92 5.39
CA ARG A 111 14.04 -5.15 5.14
C ARG A 111 14.46 -5.85 3.86
N LEU A 112 14.65 -5.10 2.78
CA LEU A 112 15.10 -5.65 1.49
C LEU A 112 16.48 -6.30 1.63
N ARG A 113 17.41 -5.63 2.33
CA ARG A 113 18.75 -6.18 2.62
C ARG A 113 18.69 -7.44 3.46
N LYS A 114 17.89 -7.46 4.53
CA LYS A 114 17.73 -8.65 5.38
C LYS A 114 17.11 -9.81 4.60
N THR A 115 16.12 -9.53 3.76
CA THR A 115 15.50 -10.54 2.89
C THR A 115 16.53 -11.12 1.93
N PHE A 116 17.31 -10.28 1.25
CA PHE A 116 18.41 -10.72 0.39
C PHE A 116 19.42 -11.62 1.11
N GLN A 117 19.81 -11.27 2.34
CA GLN A 117 20.73 -12.08 3.15
C GLN A 117 20.17 -13.46 3.51
N LEU A 118 18.84 -13.60 3.63
CA LEU A 118 18.18 -14.84 4.02
C LEU A 118 17.79 -15.72 2.82
N THR A 119 17.43 -15.12 1.69
CA THR A 119 16.86 -15.83 0.53
C THR A 119 17.73 -15.78 -0.71
N GLY A 120 18.74 -14.91 -0.76
CA GLY A 120 19.50 -14.60 -1.97
C GLY A 120 18.71 -13.79 -3.01
N ARG A 121 17.46 -13.42 -2.75
CA ARG A 121 16.59 -12.68 -3.67
C ARG A 121 16.67 -11.18 -3.39
N ALA A 122 17.01 -10.39 -4.40
CA ALA A 122 17.00 -8.93 -4.36
C ALA A 122 15.89 -8.37 -5.25
N PRO A 123 15.29 -7.21 -4.92
CA PRO A 123 14.37 -6.56 -5.81
C PRO A 123 15.13 -6.06 -7.05
N PHE A 124 14.54 -6.18 -8.23
CA PHE A 124 15.11 -5.62 -9.46
C PHE A 124 14.65 -4.17 -9.71
N ALA A 125 13.55 -3.75 -9.06
CA ALA A 125 13.03 -2.38 -9.12
C ALA A 125 12.39 -1.97 -7.78
N VAL A 126 12.51 -0.70 -7.42
CA VAL A 126 12.03 -0.13 -6.15
C VAL A 126 11.42 1.24 -6.44
N ASN A 127 10.14 1.40 -6.09
CA ASN A 127 9.46 2.69 -6.05
C ASN A 127 9.35 3.19 -4.59
N VAL A 128 8.63 4.30 -4.37
CA VAL A 128 8.47 4.95 -3.05
C VAL A 128 7.95 3.97 -1.99
N ASP A 129 6.88 3.23 -2.29
CA ASP A 129 6.25 2.27 -1.37
C ASP A 129 6.03 0.86 -1.97
N SER A 130 6.60 0.57 -3.14
CA SER A 130 6.52 -0.75 -3.80
C SER A 130 7.87 -1.31 -4.23
N TYR A 131 7.99 -2.64 -4.22
CA TYR A 131 9.22 -3.37 -4.53
C TYR A 131 8.88 -4.52 -5.46
N LEU A 132 9.62 -4.65 -6.56
CA LEU A 132 9.39 -5.70 -7.54
C LEU A 132 10.51 -6.72 -7.47
N TYR A 133 10.10 -7.98 -7.38
CA TYR A 133 10.96 -9.15 -7.32
C TYR A 133 10.61 -10.09 -8.46
N ALA A 134 11.59 -10.81 -8.98
CA ALA A 134 11.34 -11.96 -9.82
C ALA A 134 10.89 -13.13 -8.93
N ALA A 135 9.87 -13.85 -9.38
CA ALA A 135 9.34 -15.05 -8.74
C ALA A 135 8.98 -16.08 -9.81
N ASP A 136 9.05 -17.37 -9.47
CA ASP A 136 8.76 -18.46 -10.41
C ASP A 136 7.25 -18.69 -10.57
N ALA A 137 6.45 -18.25 -9.59
CA ALA A 137 4.99 -18.29 -9.59
C ALA A 137 4.40 -16.88 -9.40
N PRO A 138 3.13 -16.64 -9.82
CA PRO A 138 2.45 -15.35 -9.64
C PRO A 138 1.98 -15.15 -8.18
N ASN A 139 2.91 -15.27 -7.23
CA ASN A 139 2.70 -14.98 -5.83
C ASN A 139 4.05 -14.74 -5.13
N PRO A 140 4.07 -14.03 -3.99
CA PRO A 140 5.31 -13.68 -3.32
C PRO A 140 5.82 -14.75 -2.34
N LEU A 141 5.23 -15.95 -2.27
CA LEU A 141 5.50 -16.89 -1.17
C LEU A 141 6.98 -17.27 -1.06
N GLU A 142 7.66 -17.49 -2.19
CA GLU A 142 9.10 -17.80 -2.23
C GLU A 142 10.00 -16.68 -1.72
N LEU A 143 9.46 -15.45 -1.59
CA LEU A 143 10.21 -14.27 -1.16
C LEU A 143 10.13 -14.04 0.35
N LEU A 144 9.25 -14.74 1.06
CA LEU A 144 8.90 -14.48 2.45
C LEU A 144 9.72 -15.38 3.40
N PRO A 145 10.72 -14.85 4.12
CA PRO A 145 11.47 -15.67 5.06
C PRO A 145 10.62 -15.96 6.30
N VAL A 146 10.46 -17.23 6.61
CA VAL A 146 9.79 -17.72 7.83
C VAL A 146 10.80 -18.41 8.74
N LYS A 147 10.51 -18.46 10.03
CA LYS A 147 11.23 -19.29 10.99
C LYS A 147 10.74 -20.74 10.93
N ASP A 148 11.38 -21.62 11.68
CA ASP A 148 11.00 -23.03 11.83
C ASP A 148 9.57 -23.22 12.34
N ASP A 149 9.06 -22.28 13.14
CA ASP A 149 7.67 -22.26 13.64
C ASP A 149 6.66 -21.71 12.62
N GLY A 150 7.10 -21.41 11.39
CA GLY A 150 6.28 -20.83 10.33
C GLY A 150 6.01 -19.32 10.48
N THR A 151 6.45 -18.67 11.55
CA THR A 151 6.22 -17.24 11.76
C THR A 151 7.17 -16.38 10.91
N PRO A 152 6.75 -15.18 10.46
CA PRO A 152 7.61 -14.31 9.66
C PRO A 152 8.89 -13.90 10.40
N VAL A 153 10.03 -13.90 9.71
CA VAL A 153 11.29 -13.41 10.28
C VAL A 153 11.21 -11.90 10.53
N PRO A 154 11.42 -11.42 11.78
CA PRO A 154 11.33 -10.00 12.09
C PRO A 154 12.29 -9.15 11.27
N GLY A 155 11.77 -8.11 10.62
CA GLY A 155 12.58 -7.20 9.81
C GLY A 155 12.96 -7.73 8.43
N ALA A 156 12.43 -8.86 7.98
CA ALA A 156 12.42 -9.25 6.57
C ALA A 156 11.08 -8.85 5.92
N LEU A 157 10.89 -9.18 4.64
CA LEU A 157 9.58 -9.10 4.00
C LEU A 157 8.57 -10.01 4.70
N ARG A 158 7.35 -9.49 4.86
CA ARG A 158 6.20 -10.21 5.40
C ARG A 158 4.92 -9.63 4.82
N LEU A 159 3.90 -10.47 4.73
CA LEU A 159 2.55 -10.04 4.38
C LEU A 159 1.79 -9.52 5.60
N GLY A 160 0.73 -8.76 5.37
CA GLY A 160 -0.15 -8.26 6.43
C GLY A 160 -0.68 -6.84 6.18
N ILE A 161 -1.65 -6.44 6.99
CA ILE A 161 -2.24 -5.10 6.98
C ILE A 161 -1.50 -4.10 7.88
N ALA A 162 -0.71 -4.58 8.83
CA ALA A 162 -0.05 -3.73 9.81
C ALA A 162 1.08 -2.86 9.19
N PRO A 163 1.41 -1.70 9.78
CA PRO A 163 2.59 -0.93 9.40
C PRO A 163 3.85 -1.79 9.32
N GLY A 164 4.58 -1.67 8.20
CA GLY A 164 5.78 -2.45 7.91
C GLY A 164 5.54 -3.85 7.36
N SER A 165 4.28 -4.26 7.19
CA SER A 165 3.89 -5.41 6.36
C SER A 165 3.61 -4.96 4.92
N HIS A 166 3.54 -5.93 4.00
CA HIS A 166 3.36 -5.71 2.58
C HIS A 166 2.10 -6.41 2.08
N LYS A 167 1.55 -5.89 0.99
CA LYS A 167 0.42 -6.48 0.28
C LYS A 167 0.92 -6.93 -1.09
N HIS A 168 0.38 -8.03 -1.60
CA HIS A 168 0.65 -8.46 -2.96
C HIS A 168 -0.27 -7.65 -3.88
N GLU A 169 0.27 -6.65 -4.58
CA GLU A 169 -0.55 -5.75 -5.39
C GLU A 169 -0.81 -6.30 -6.80
N SER A 170 0.19 -6.93 -7.42
CA SER A 170 0.10 -7.54 -8.74
C SER A 170 1.20 -8.58 -8.93
N SER A 171 0.94 -9.51 -9.84
CA SER A 171 1.96 -10.32 -10.50
C SER A 171 2.02 -9.89 -11.96
N ILE A 172 3.22 -9.66 -12.49
CA ILE A 172 3.39 -9.13 -13.85
C ILE A 172 4.21 -10.13 -14.66
N PRO A 173 3.76 -10.55 -15.85
CA PRO A 173 4.57 -11.39 -16.73
C PRO A 173 5.94 -10.77 -17.01
N LEU A 174 7.01 -11.56 -16.87
CA LEU A 174 8.39 -11.08 -17.02
C LEU A 174 8.61 -10.41 -18.38
N GLN A 175 7.98 -10.91 -19.44
CA GLN A 175 8.07 -10.33 -20.78
C GLN A 175 7.57 -8.88 -20.82
N ALA A 176 6.43 -8.58 -20.19
CA ALA A 176 5.89 -7.22 -20.13
C ALA A 176 6.81 -6.27 -19.34
N VAL A 177 7.45 -6.77 -18.28
CA VAL A 177 8.47 -6.03 -17.52
C VAL A 177 9.67 -5.70 -18.40
N LEU A 178 10.19 -6.68 -19.15
CA LEU A 178 11.33 -6.49 -20.06
C LEU A 178 11.03 -5.46 -21.16
N GLU A 179 9.82 -5.47 -21.70
CA GLU A 179 9.39 -4.48 -22.69
C GLU A 179 9.32 -3.06 -22.11
N ALA A 180 8.76 -2.89 -20.91
CA ALA A 180 8.75 -1.61 -20.22
C ALA A 180 10.18 -1.11 -19.94
N MET A 181 11.06 -1.99 -19.46
CA MET A 181 12.48 -1.65 -19.25
C MET A 181 13.21 -1.31 -20.55
N GLY A 182 12.88 -1.99 -21.66
CA GLY A 182 13.38 -1.67 -22.99
C GLY A 182 12.98 -0.26 -23.47
N ARG A 183 11.78 0.19 -23.08
CA ARG A 183 11.30 1.56 -23.26
C ARG A 183 11.83 2.56 -22.23
N ARG A 184 12.70 2.13 -21.30
CA ARG A 184 13.22 2.91 -20.17
C ARG A 184 12.13 3.40 -19.21
N GLU A 185 11.06 2.62 -19.08
CA GLU A 185 9.98 2.89 -18.13
C GLU A 185 10.22 2.09 -16.84
N HIS A 186 9.94 2.71 -15.69
CA HIS A 186 10.00 1.99 -14.42
C HIS A 186 8.87 0.93 -14.38
N PRO A 187 9.16 -0.37 -14.12
CA PRO A 187 8.16 -1.43 -14.24
C PRO A 187 6.98 -1.33 -13.27
N SER A 188 7.09 -0.54 -12.19
CA SER A 188 5.95 -0.28 -11.30
C SER A 188 4.75 0.38 -12.01
N LYS A 189 4.92 0.97 -13.20
CA LYS A 189 3.81 1.49 -14.00
C LYS A 189 2.81 0.40 -14.42
N LEU A 190 3.24 -0.86 -14.43
CA LEU A 190 2.41 -2.01 -14.80
C LEU A 190 1.55 -2.53 -13.62
N THR A 191 1.75 -2.03 -12.39
CA THR A 191 1.13 -2.58 -11.16
C THR A 191 -0.41 -2.58 -11.21
N HIS A 192 -1.02 -1.70 -11.98
CA HIS A 192 -2.48 -1.60 -12.12
C HIS A 192 -3.01 -2.23 -13.43
N GLN A 193 -2.13 -2.82 -14.23
CA GLN A 193 -2.49 -3.48 -15.49
C GLN A 193 -2.67 -4.98 -15.31
N TYR A 194 -2.22 -5.54 -14.19
CA TYR A 194 -2.26 -6.97 -13.90
C TYR A 194 -2.81 -7.23 -12.50
N ALA A 195 -3.62 -8.28 -12.38
CA ALA A 195 -4.10 -8.78 -11.11
C ALA A 195 -3.00 -9.57 -10.37
N THR A 196 -3.32 -10.01 -9.15
CA THR A 196 -2.39 -10.78 -8.32
C THR A 196 -2.08 -12.15 -8.87
N ASP A 197 -2.90 -12.72 -9.74
CA ASP A 197 -2.66 -14.01 -10.39
C ASP A 197 -1.89 -13.89 -11.71
N GLY A 198 -1.54 -12.67 -12.14
CA GLY A 198 -0.83 -12.42 -13.39
C GLY A 198 -1.73 -12.16 -14.59
N THR A 199 -3.06 -12.20 -14.42
CA THR A 199 -3.99 -11.90 -15.51
C THR A 199 -4.04 -10.39 -15.78
N PRO A 200 -4.15 -9.95 -17.04
CA PRO A 200 -4.41 -8.55 -17.35
C PRO A 200 -5.76 -8.11 -16.74
N VAL A 201 -5.80 -6.90 -16.18
CA VAL A 201 -7.05 -6.28 -15.75
C VAL A 201 -7.61 -5.47 -16.91
N ASP A 202 -8.86 -5.72 -17.27
CA ASP A 202 -9.56 -4.90 -18.27
C ASP A 202 -9.54 -3.44 -17.79
N GLN A 203 -8.86 -2.58 -18.54
CA GLN A 203 -8.94 -1.15 -18.30
C GLN A 203 -10.29 -0.68 -18.84
N GLU A 204 -11.23 -0.34 -17.94
CA GLU A 204 -12.31 0.56 -18.36
C GLU A 204 -11.65 1.82 -18.97
N PRO A 205 -12.11 2.30 -20.13
CA PRO A 205 -11.57 3.51 -20.73
C PRO A 205 -11.64 4.61 -19.68
N ALA A 206 -10.49 5.22 -19.36
CA ALA A 206 -10.33 6.20 -18.30
C ALA A 206 -11.47 7.23 -18.33
N GLY A 207 -12.49 7.01 -17.50
CA GLY A 207 -13.60 7.94 -17.34
C GLY A 207 -13.12 9.11 -16.51
N THR A 208 -12.39 10.05 -17.12
CA THR A 208 -12.10 11.40 -16.60
C THR A 208 -11.94 11.48 -15.07
N GLY A 209 -11.17 10.56 -14.48
CA GLY A 209 -10.72 10.65 -13.10
C GLY A 209 -9.36 11.32 -13.15
N HIS A 210 -9.21 12.47 -12.48
CA HIS A 210 -7.95 13.20 -12.40
C HIS A 210 -6.88 12.33 -11.72
N ASP A 211 -6.13 11.58 -12.53
CA ASP A 211 -4.81 11.05 -12.20
C ASP A 211 -3.80 12.19 -12.40
N GLU A 212 -3.57 12.98 -11.35
CA GLU A 212 -2.37 13.82 -11.28
C GLU A 212 -1.26 13.07 -10.52
N GLU A 213 -0.54 12.23 -11.26
CA GLU A 213 0.89 12.04 -11.05
C GLU A 213 1.63 12.88 -12.10
N GLY A 214 2.17 14.02 -11.70
CA GLY A 214 3.06 14.81 -12.55
C GLY A 214 3.28 16.23 -12.04
N GLY A 215 4.37 16.47 -11.33
CA GLY A 215 4.76 17.83 -10.96
C GLY A 215 5.94 17.87 -10.00
N ASN A 216 7.15 17.92 -10.59
CA ASN A 216 8.46 18.32 -10.05
C ASN A 216 8.63 18.52 -8.54
#